data_AF-A0A2U2DEK4-F1
#
_entry.id   AF-A0A2U2DEK4-F1
#
_cell.length_a   1.000
_cell.length_b   1.000
_cell.length_c   1.000
_cell.angle_alpha   90.00
_cell.angle_beta   90.00
_cell.angle_gamma   90.00
#
_symmetry.space_group_name_H-M   'P 1'
#
loop_
_entity.id
_entity.type
_entity.pdbx_description
1 polymer ?
#
loop_
_entity_poly.entity_id
_entity_poly.type
_entity_poly.pdbx_seq_one_letter_code
_entity_poly.pdbx_strand_id
1 'polypeptide(L)'
;MKPSRLLLIWLSVLLGFGMVLGTLRALEFALPDNLSAISWALLLALLVLSGIDAIRLKRLPAPRLKRQMPGSLALGRWSEVQLEVEHDFADALRVKIFDHVPDGLSFEHLPLTLELQPGQRSLISYRLRPLRRGHFSFEQCEINLPSPMGLWSDKRLLSVSDSTRVYPDFARLYGGELLAVDNWLSQLGVRQRQRRGQGLEFHQLREYREGDSLRQIDWKATARQRTPIAREYQDERDQQIVFMLDCGRSMRSQDGELSHFDHALNACLLLSYVALRQGDAVGLSTFASDQPHHLAPVKGPGQLKVLLNAVYDLDNTPRPADYQAAVSHLLARHKRRSLVVLVTNLRDEDDEELLGAVKRLGQQHRVLVASLREDTLDELRQSPVQTLPEALMYCGTVDYLNARAELHERLSAHGVPVLEARPAELGAGLVTRYLSWKKAGVF
;
A
#
# COMPACT_ATOMS: atom_id res chain seq x y z
N MET A 1 23.66 25.06 -17.56
CA MET A 1 25.13 24.97 -17.44
C MET A 1 25.65 25.68 -16.19
N LYS A 2 26.55 25.04 -15.45
CA LYS A 2 27.23 25.57 -14.25
C LYS A 2 28.75 25.36 -14.39
N PRO A 3 29.59 26.32 -13.97
CA PRO A 3 31.04 26.14 -13.96
C PRO A 3 31.41 25.02 -12.97
N SER A 4 32.37 24.18 -13.34
CA SER A 4 32.86 23.13 -12.45
C SER A 4 33.80 23.71 -11.38
N ARG A 5 34.06 22.92 -10.34
CA ARG A 5 35.07 23.28 -9.32
C ARG A 5 36.46 23.46 -9.96
N LEU A 6 36.79 22.68 -10.99
CA LEU A 6 38.07 22.76 -11.67
C LEU A 6 38.26 24.09 -12.39
N LEU A 7 37.23 24.58 -13.10
CA LEU A 7 37.27 25.90 -13.75
C LEU A 7 37.43 27.02 -12.70
N LEU A 8 36.67 26.95 -11.60
CA LEU A 8 36.76 27.94 -10.53
C LEU A 8 38.14 27.95 -9.87
N ILE A 9 38.74 26.77 -9.61
CA ILE A 9 40.09 26.67 -9.04
C ILE A 9 41.11 27.33 -9.97
N TRP A 10 41.13 26.97 -11.26
CA TRP A 10 42.07 27.56 -12.22
C TRP A 10 41.89 29.06 -12.36
N LEU A 11 40.63 29.53 -12.40
CA LEU A 11 40.33 30.95 -12.44
C LEU A 11 40.84 31.68 -11.19
N SER A 12 40.58 31.12 -10.00
CA SER A 12 41.05 31.70 -8.73
C SER A 12 42.58 31.70 -8.62
N VAL A 13 43.26 30.63 -9.04
CA VAL A 13 44.73 30.56 -9.03
C VAL A 13 45.34 31.59 -9.98
N LEU A 14 44.82 31.71 -11.21
CA LEU A 14 45.34 32.67 -12.18
C LEU A 14 45.03 34.12 -11.78
N LEU A 15 43.83 34.41 -11.26
CA LEU A 15 43.50 35.73 -10.73
C LEU A 15 44.34 36.09 -9.50
N GLY A 16 44.53 35.15 -8.58
CA GLY A 16 45.38 35.33 -7.40
C GLY A 16 46.84 35.59 -7.79
N PHE A 17 47.37 34.81 -8.73
CA PHE A 17 48.71 35.04 -9.28
C PHE A 17 48.83 36.42 -9.94
N GLY A 18 47.85 36.80 -10.76
CA GLY A 18 47.80 38.13 -11.39
C GLY A 18 47.73 39.28 -10.37
N MET A 19 46.95 39.10 -9.29
CA MET A 19 46.84 40.08 -8.21
C MET A 19 48.16 40.24 -7.47
N VAL A 20 48.83 39.13 -7.10
CA VAL A 20 50.16 39.18 -6.47
C VAL A 20 51.16 39.89 -7.38
N LEU A 21 51.20 39.55 -8.66
CA LEU A 21 52.08 40.19 -9.63
C LEU A 21 51.81 41.71 -9.75
N GLY A 22 50.53 42.10 -9.77
CA GLY A 22 50.10 43.51 -9.79
C GLY A 22 50.50 44.27 -8.52
N THR A 23 50.35 43.65 -7.34
CA THR A 23 50.76 44.26 -6.07
C THR A 23 52.28 44.45 -5.97
N LEU A 24 53.07 43.46 -6.38
CA LEU A 24 54.54 43.57 -6.39
C LEU A 24 55.02 44.65 -7.35
N ARG A 25 54.37 44.79 -8.52
CA ARG A 25 54.66 45.89 -9.46
C ARG A 25 54.28 47.26 -8.88
N ALA A 26 53.16 47.37 -8.17
CA ALA A 26 52.73 48.61 -7.51
C ALA A 26 53.66 49.01 -6.33
N LEU A 27 54.31 48.03 -5.70
CA LEU A 27 55.35 48.23 -4.68
C LEU A 27 56.75 48.46 -5.28
N GLU A 28 56.85 48.72 -6.58
CA GLU A 28 58.10 49.05 -7.30
C GLU A 28 59.17 47.95 -7.30
N PHE A 29 58.79 46.69 -7.07
CA PHE A 29 59.72 45.57 -7.29
C PHE A 29 60.03 45.40 -8.78
N ALA A 30 61.32 45.21 -9.10
CA ALA A 30 61.78 44.97 -10.47
C ALA A 30 61.37 43.56 -10.94
N LEU A 31 60.20 43.47 -11.58
CA LEU A 31 59.69 42.26 -12.20
C LEU A 31 59.92 42.30 -13.72
N PRO A 32 60.30 41.18 -14.35
CA PRO A 32 60.32 41.06 -15.80
C PRO A 32 58.98 41.41 -16.45
N ASP A 33 58.98 42.28 -17.46
CA ASP A 33 57.76 42.77 -18.13
C ASP A 33 56.91 41.63 -18.75
N ASN A 34 57.56 40.55 -19.17
CA ASN A 34 56.93 39.37 -19.76
C ASN A 34 56.01 38.61 -18.79
N LEU A 35 56.22 38.68 -17.47
CA LEU A 35 55.40 37.94 -16.50
C LEU A 35 53.94 38.41 -16.51
N SER A 36 53.72 39.70 -16.71
CA SER A 36 52.37 40.28 -16.82
C SER A 36 51.67 39.82 -18.10
N ALA A 37 52.40 39.82 -19.22
CA ALA A 37 51.91 39.32 -20.51
C ALA A 37 51.58 37.83 -20.45
N ILE A 38 52.41 37.00 -19.78
CA ILE A 38 52.17 35.56 -19.59
C ILE A 38 50.91 35.33 -18.76
N SER A 39 50.71 36.09 -17.67
CA SER A 39 49.49 35.96 -16.84
C SER A 39 48.22 36.26 -17.63
N TRP A 40 48.19 37.36 -18.39
CA TRP A 40 47.08 37.68 -19.29
C TRP A 40 46.88 36.65 -20.39
N ALA A 41 47.96 36.12 -20.96
CA ALA A 41 47.89 35.06 -21.97
C ALA A 41 47.30 33.76 -21.41
N LEU A 42 47.65 33.37 -20.18
CA LEU A 42 47.09 32.20 -19.50
C LEU A 42 45.60 32.39 -19.17
N LEU A 43 45.20 33.57 -18.71
CA LEU A 43 43.79 33.90 -18.49
C LEU A 43 42.98 33.86 -19.79
N LEU A 44 43.51 34.44 -20.86
CA LEU A 44 42.89 34.38 -22.19
C LEU A 44 42.78 32.93 -22.69
N ALA A 45 43.84 32.13 -22.52
CA ALA A 45 43.83 30.72 -22.89
C ALA A 45 42.76 29.93 -22.12
N LEU A 46 42.64 30.14 -20.80
CA LEU A 46 41.60 29.51 -19.98
C LEU A 46 40.20 29.94 -20.45
N LEU A 47 40.01 31.23 -20.77
CA LEU A 47 38.74 31.75 -21.27
C LEU A 47 38.34 31.08 -22.59
N VAL A 48 39.27 31.01 -23.55
CA VAL A 48 39.07 30.37 -24.85
C VAL A 48 38.78 28.87 -24.68
N LEU A 49 39.57 28.16 -23.88
CA LEU A 49 39.36 26.73 -23.59
C LEU A 49 38.00 26.49 -22.92
N SER A 50 37.62 27.31 -21.94
CA SER A 50 36.31 27.20 -21.29
C SER A 50 35.17 27.46 -22.27
N GLY A 51 35.32 28.40 -23.21
CA GLY A 51 34.32 28.68 -24.23
C GLY A 51 34.14 27.52 -25.22
N ILE A 52 35.26 26.94 -25.69
CA ILE A 52 35.24 25.76 -26.56
C ILE A 52 34.56 24.58 -25.84
N ASP A 53 34.93 24.34 -24.58
CA ASP A 53 34.37 23.25 -23.78
C ASP A 53 32.87 23.44 -23.50
N ALA A 54 32.43 24.68 -23.26
CA ALA A 54 31.01 25.01 -23.13
C ALA A 54 30.22 24.74 -24.42
N ILE A 55 30.76 25.13 -25.58
CA ILE A 55 30.13 24.90 -26.88
C ILE A 55 30.03 23.40 -27.17
N ARG A 56 31.09 22.63 -26.87
CA ARG A 56 31.08 21.16 -27.01
C ARG A 56 29.99 20.53 -26.13
N LEU A 57 29.88 20.94 -24.86
CA LEU A 57 28.85 20.43 -23.96
C LEU A 57 27.43 20.74 -24.45
N LYS A 58 27.18 21.94 -25.00
CA LYS A 58 25.87 22.27 -25.59
C LYS A 58 25.52 21.42 -26.81
N ARG A 59 26.53 20.99 -27.58
CA ARG A 59 26.35 20.19 -28.80
C ARG A 59 26.24 18.69 -28.52
N LEU A 60 26.67 18.21 -27.35
CA LEU A 60 26.50 16.80 -26.98
C LEU A 60 25.01 16.46 -26.95
N PRO A 61 24.51 15.42 -27.63
CA PRO A 61 23.13 14.98 -27.48
C PRO A 61 22.87 14.44 -26.06
N ALA A 62 21.61 14.29 -25.67
CA ALA A 62 21.28 13.73 -24.37
C ALA A 62 21.42 12.20 -24.40
N PRO A 63 21.96 11.55 -23.35
CA PRO A 63 21.88 10.11 -23.21
C PRO A 63 20.44 9.62 -23.25
N ARG A 64 20.22 8.44 -23.79
CA ARG A 64 18.92 7.77 -23.78
C ARG A 64 18.78 7.05 -22.44
N LEU A 65 17.64 7.25 -21.79
CA LEU A 65 17.35 6.68 -20.47
C LEU A 65 16.00 5.97 -20.53
N LYS A 66 15.94 4.75 -20.01
CA LYS A 66 14.70 3.99 -19.83
C LYS A 66 14.59 3.60 -18.36
N ARG A 67 13.42 3.87 -17.78
CA ARG A 67 13.05 3.40 -16.45
C ARG A 67 12.41 2.01 -16.59
N GLN A 68 12.83 1.08 -15.74
CA GLN A 68 12.21 -0.22 -15.59
C GLN A 68 11.72 -0.33 -14.14
N MET A 69 10.40 -0.22 -13.97
CA MET A 69 9.74 -0.33 -12.67
C MET A 69 9.09 -1.70 -12.46
N PRO A 70 8.94 -2.14 -11.20
CA PRO A 70 8.02 -3.22 -10.87
C PRO A 70 6.59 -2.84 -11.28
N GLY A 71 5.86 -3.78 -11.88
CA GLY A 71 4.48 -3.54 -12.35
C GLY A 71 3.48 -3.17 -11.25
N SER A 72 3.81 -3.45 -9.99
CA SER A 72 3.09 -3.01 -8.80
C SER A 72 4.02 -2.94 -7.60
N LEU A 73 3.77 -2.02 -6.69
CA LEU A 73 4.48 -1.89 -5.42
C LEU A 73 3.55 -2.26 -4.25
N ALA A 74 4.15 -2.68 -3.14
CA ALA A 74 3.43 -2.92 -1.89
C ALA A 74 3.71 -1.76 -0.91
N LEU A 75 2.67 -1.29 -0.23
CA LEU A 75 2.77 -0.23 0.78
C LEU A 75 3.83 -0.58 1.85
N GLY A 76 4.72 0.35 2.14
CA GLY A 76 5.74 0.19 3.18
C GLY A 76 6.89 -0.75 2.83
N ARG A 77 6.90 -1.39 1.64
CA ARG A 77 7.95 -2.33 1.23
C ARG A 77 8.94 -1.70 0.26
N TRP A 78 10.23 -1.87 0.57
CA TRP A 78 11.31 -1.50 -0.34
C TRP A 78 11.31 -2.36 -1.60
N SER A 79 11.35 -1.72 -2.76
CA SER A 79 11.43 -2.33 -4.08
C SER A 79 12.52 -1.65 -4.92
N GLU A 80 13.18 -2.41 -5.78
CA GLU A 80 14.20 -1.87 -6.68
C GLU A 80 13.58 -1.31 -7.95
N VAL A 81 14.11 -0.19 -8.42
CA VAL A 81 13.86 0.38 -9.75
C VAL A 81 15.18 0.40 -10.50
N GLN A 82 15.16 -0.02 -11.76
CA GLN A 82 16.34 -0.06 -12.61
C GLN A 82 16.26 1.05 -13.66
N LEU A 83 17.37 1.75 -13.86
CA LEU A 83 17.57 2.70 -14.94
C LEU A 83 18.55 2.10 -15.93
N GLU A 84 18.10 1.95 -17.18
CA GLU A 84 18.93 1.57 -18.32
C GLU A 84 19.35 2.84 -19.05
N VAL A 85 20.66 3.08 -19.12
CA VAL A 85 21.23 4.29 -19.70
C VAL A 85 22.17 3.92 -20.83
N GLU A 86 21.97 4.54 -22.00
CA GLU A 86 22.80 4.34 -23.19
C GLU A 86 23.17 5.69 -23.83
N HIS A 87 24.34 5.76 -24.45
CA HIS A 87 24.78 6.94 -25.21
C HIS A 87 25.56 6.53 -26.45
N ASP A 88 25.57 7.42 -27.43
CA ASP A 88 26.26 7.23 -28.72
C ASP A 88 27.55 8.06 -28.81
N PHE A 89 28.11 8.48 -27.67
CA PHE A 89 29.36 9.26 -27.64
C PHE A 89 30.57 8.33 -27.81
N ALA A 90 31.65 8.86 -28.39
CA ALA A 90 32.90 8.13 -28.58
C ALA A 90 33.69 7.90 -27.28
N ASP A 91 33.52 8.78 -26.30
CA ASP A 91 34.27 8.76 -25.04
C ASP A 91 33.39 8.32 -23.86
N ALA A 92 34.02 7.69 -22.87
CA ALA A 92 33.36 7.36 -21.62
C ALA A 92 32.94 8.62 -20.86
N LEU A 93 31.75 8.59 -20.25
CA LEU A 93 31.16 9.75 -19.60
C LEU A 93 30.70 9.42 -18.18
N ARG A 94 31.29 10.09 -17.19
CA ARG A 94 30.80 10.02 -15.81
C ARG A 94 29.60 10.94 -15.63
N VAL A 95 28.43 10.35 -15.41
CA VAL A 95 27.18 11.10 -15.24
C VAL A 95 26.64 10.93 -13.83
N LYS A 96 25.87 11.92 -13.40
CA LYS A 96 25.08 11.86 -12.17
C LYS A 96 23.60 11.95 -12.52
N ILE A 97 22.82 10.98 -12.08
CA ILE A 97 21.40 10.83 -12.42
C ILE A 97 20.58 10.98 -11.15
N PHE A 98 19.51 11.77 -11.22
CA PHE A 98 18.50 11.87 -10.18
C PHE A 98 17.13 11.64 -10.79
N ASP A 99 16.47 10.55 -10.41
CA ASP A 99 15.11 10.30 -10.83
C ASP A 99 14.14 11.10 -9.93
N HIS A 100 13.25 11.89 -10.52
CA HIS A 100 12.33 12.72 -9.75
C HIS A 100 11.18 11.87 -9.22
N VAL A 101 11.40 11.29 -8.04
CA VAL A 101 10.43 10.48 -7.33
C VAL A 101 9.25 11.35 -6.87
N PRO A 102 7.99 10.97 -7.16
CA PRO A 102 6.80 11.73 -6.75
C PRO A 102 6.51 11.64 -5.25
N ASP A 103 5.77 12.62 -4.74
CA ASP A 103 5.38 12.70 -3.33
C ASP A 103 4.58 11.48 -2.87
N GLY A 104 4.95 10.91 -1.73
CA GLY A 104 4.37 9.69 -1.17
C GLY A 104 5.19 8.43 -1.45
N LEU A 105 6.33 8.54 -2.14
CA LEU A 105 7.34 7.49 -2.24
C LEU A 105 8.64 7.99 -1.59
N SER A 106 9.17 7.21 -0.65
CA SER A 106 10.53 7.39 -0.12
C SER A 106 11.54 6.66 -0.99
N PHE A 107 12.80 7.10 -1.00
CA PHE A 107 13.84 6.55 -1.86
C PHE A 107 15.20 6.45 -1.16
N GLU A 108 16.01 5.50 -1.61
CA GLU A 108 17.42 5.32 -1.21
C GLU A 108 18.32 5.26 -2.44
N HIS A 109 19.60 5.59 -2.25
CA HIS A 109 20.66 5.54 -3.27
C HIS A 109 20.54 6.55 -4.42
N LEU A 110 19.59 7.49 -4.38
CA LEU A 110 19.60 8.67 -5.23
C LEU A 110 20.39 9.81 -4.56
N PRO A 111 21.14 10.63 -5.33
CA PRO A 111 21.43 10.51 -6.77
C PRO A 111 22.43 9.39 -7.10
N LEU A 112 22.25 8.77 -8.27
CA LEU A 112 23.11 7.74 -8.81
C LEU A 112 24.31 8.34 -9.54
N THR A 113 25.48 7.72 -9.44
CA THR A 113 26.69 8.13 -10.16
C THR A 113 27.28 6.92 -10.87
N LEU A 114 27.50 7.03 -12.18
CA LEU A 114 28.04 5.94 -12.99
C LEU A 114 28.88 6.47 -14.14
N GLU A 115 29.78 5.63 -14.63
CA GLU A 115 30.56 5.88 -15.82
C GLU A 115 29.95 5.10 -16.99
N LEU A 116 29.45 5.83 -17.98
CA LEU A 116 28.88 5.26 -19.19
C LEU A 116 30.01 4.95 -20.16
N GLN A 117 30.02 3.73 -20.70
CA GLN A 117 30.99 3.28 -21.69
C GLN A 117 30.39 3.37 -23.11
N PRO A 118 31.15 3.83 -24.11
CA PRO A 118 30.70 3.91 -25.50
C PRO A 118 30.13 2.58 -26.02
N GLY A 119 28.95 2.62 -26.63
CA GLY A 119 28.31 1.45 -27.22
C GLY A 119 27.81 0.38 -26.24
N GLN A 120 27.86 0.64 -24.93
CA GLN A 120 27.34 -0.25 -23.89
C GLN A 120 26.08 0.32 -23.23
N ARG A 121 25.22 -0.58 -22.77
CA ARG A 121 24.07 -0.25 -21.92
C ARG A 121 24.45 -0.46 -20.47
N SER A 122 24.38 0.61 -19.69
CA SER A 122 24.64 0.55 -18.26
C SER A 122 23.32 0.41 -17.50
N LEU A 123 23.25 -0.59 -16.63
CA LEU A 123 22.14 -0.80 -15.70
C LEU A 123 22.55 -0.33 -14.31
N ILE A 124 21.74 0.52 -13.70
CA ILE A 124 21.95 0.98 -12.33
C ILE A 124 20.60 1.05 -11.60
N SER A 125 20.58 0.68 -10.33
CA SER A 125 19.36 0.60 -9.54
C SER A 125 19.35 1.56 -8.36
N TYR A 126 18.14 1.97 -7.99
CA TYR A 126 17.85 2.66 -6.73
C TYR A 126 16.63 1.99 -6.08
N ARG A 127 16.35 2.32 -4.82
CA ARG A 127 15.23 1.71 -4.08
C ARG A 127 14.13 2.71 -3.82
N LEU A 128 12.89 2.25 -3.88
CA LEU A 128 11.68 2.96 -3.55
C LEU A 128 10.92 2.26 -2.45
N ARG A 129 10.27 3.03 -1.57
CA ARG A 129 9.32 2.53 -0.58
C ARG A 129 8.09 3.44 -0.55
N PRO A 130 6.92 2.92 -0.96
CA PRO A 130 5.68 3.69 -0.87
C PRO A 130 5.27 3.96 0.57
N LEU A 131 4.89 5.21 0.84
CA LEU A 131 4.38 5.66 2.14
C LEU A 131 2.85 5.79 2.14
N ARG A 132 2.23 5.87 0.97
CA ARG A 132 0.77 5.84 0.78
C ARG A 132 0.41 4.97 -0.42
N ARG A 133 -0.81 4.45 -0.44
CA ARG A 133 -1.34 3.69 -1.56
C ARG A 133 -1.78 4.59 -2.72
N GLY A 134 -2.14 3.97 -3.85
CA GLY A 134 -2.72 4.65 -5.00
C GLY A 134 -1.86 4.57 -6.26
N HIS A 135 -2.11 5.48 -7.19
CA HIS A 135 -1.41 5.56 -8.47
C HIS A 135 -0.34 6.66 -8.43
N PHE A 136 0.87 6.33 -8.88
CA PHE A 136 2.00 7.24 -8.93
C PHE A 136 2.53 7.32 -10.37
N SER A 137 2.75 8.54 -10.86
CA SER A 137 3.42 8.77 -12.14
C SER A 137 4.77 9.42 -11.92
N PHE A 138 5.74 9.00 -12.72
CA PHE A 138 7.07 9.56 -12.80
C PHE A 138 7.20 10.24 -14.16
N GLU A 139 7.47 11.53 -14.18
CA GLU A 139 7.44 12.31 -15.43
C GLU A 139 8.83 12.51 -16.06
N GLN A 140 9.85 12.65 -15.22
CA GLN A 140 11.15 13.12 -15.66
C GLN A 140 12.31 12.55 -14.84
N CYS A 141 13.45 12.43 -15.50
CA CYS A 141 14.72 12.08 -14.89
C CYS A 141 15.74 13.18 -15.18
N GLU A 142 16.50 13.58 -14.17
CA GLU A 142 17.55 14.58 -14.29
C GLU A 142 18.90 13.89 -14.51
N ILE A 143 19.63 14.32 -15.54
CA ILE A 143 21.02 13.91 -15.77
C ILE A 143 21.94 15.12 -15.77
N ASN A 144 23.02 15.02 -15.00
CA ASN A 144 24.09 16.01 -14.97
C ASN A 144 25.26 15.50 -15.82
N LEU A 145 25.51 16.19 -16.93
CA LEU A 145 26.54 15.87 -17.93
C LEU A 145 27.75 16.80 -17.72
N PRO A 146 28.95 16.26 -17.46
CA PRO A 146 30.17 17.05 -17.51
C PRO A 146 30.54 17.37 -18.96
N SER A 147 31.22 18.49 -19.16
CA SER A 147 31.87 18.78 -20.43
C SER A 147 33.11 17.90 -20.65
N PRO A 148 33.56 17.69 -21.91
CA PRO A 148 34.72 16.86 -22.21
C PRO A 148 36.01 17.25 -21.47
N MET A 149 36.25 18.55 -21.24
CA MET A 149 37.42 19.03 -20.48
C MET A 149 37.12 19.21 -18.98
N GLY A 150 35.89 18.89 -18.54
CA GLY A 150 35.46 18.97 -17.14
C GLY A 150 35.35 20.40 -16.59
N LEU A 151 35.36 21.45 -17.43
CA LEU A 151 35.26 22.85 -17.01
C LEU A 151 33.81 23.28 -16.73
N TRP A 152 32.84 22.57 -17.32
CA TRP A 152 31.41 22.85 -17.19
C TRP A 152 30.63 21.60 -16.85
N SER A 153 29.44 21.81 -16.30
CA SER A 153 28.43 20.78 -16.10
C SER A 153 27.07 21.29 -16.57
N ASP A 154 26.29 20.44 -17.20
CA ASP A 154 24.96 20.80 -17.68
C ASP A 154 23.92 19.82 -17.16
N LYS A 155 22.84 20.39 -16.63
CA LYS A 155 21.71 19.65 -16.10
C LYS A 155 20.67 19.53 -17.20
N ARG A 156 20.29 18.31 -17.55
CA ARG A 156 19.24 18.03 -18.54
C ARG A 156 18.12 17.26 -17.89
N LEU A 157 16.90 17.70 -18.17
CA LEU A 157 15.67 17.00 -17.78
C LEU A 157 15.22 16.16 -18.97
N LEU A 158 15.18 14.85 -18.78
CA LEU A 158 14.72 13.88 -19.76
C LEU A 158 13.28 13.51 -19.41
N SER A 159 12.36 13.66 -20.37
CA SER A 159 10.99 13.19 -20.23
C SER A 159 10.97 11.66 -20.30
N VAL A 160 10.85 11.02 -19.14
CA VAL A 160 10.79 9.57 -19.00
C VAL A 160 9.57 9.28 -18.15
N SER A 161 8.45 9.09 -18.84
CA SER A 161 7.15 8.81 -18.25
C SER A 161 7.04 7.33 -17.89
N ASP A 162 6.74 7.01 -16.63
CA ASP A 162 6.37 5.66 -16.20
C ASP A 162 5.35 5.76 -15.06
N SER A 163 4.56 4.72 -14.82
CA SER A 163 3.60 4.73 -13.73
C SER A 163 3.53 3.39 -13.00
N THR A 164 3.18 3.47 -11.72
CA THR A 164 3.04 2.28 -10.88
C THR A 164 1.86 2.43 -9.93
N ARG A 165 1.30 1.28 -9.55
CA ARG A 165 0.21 1.18 -8.57
C ARG A 165 0.77 0.61 -7.29
N VAL A 166 0.44 1.27 -6.18
CA VAL A 166 0.78 0.82 -4.83
C VAL A 166 -0.44 0.15 -4.23
N TYR A 167 -0.31 -1.15 -3.96
CA TYR A 167 -1.33 -1.96 -3.33
C TYR A 167 -1.07 -2.12 -1.82
N PRO A 168 -2.09 -2.51 -1.04
CA PRO A 168 -1.87 -2.98 0.33
C PRO A 168 -0.80 -4.07 0.37
N ASP A 169 0.00 -4.14 1.44
CA ASP A 169 1.02 -5.20 1.60
C ASP A 169 0.37 -6.54 1.93
N PHE A 170 -0.16 -7.17 0.90
CA PHE A 170 -0.78 -8.48 1.00
C PHE A 170 0.26 -9.59 1.27
N ALA A 171 1.56 -9.35 1.05
CA ALA A 171 2.59 -10.33 1.37
C ALA A 171 2.80 -10.46 2.90
N ARG A 172 2.65 -9.36 3.65
CA ARG A 172 2.58 -9.41 5.13
C ARG A 172 1.44 -10.33 5.59
N LEU A 173 0.31 -10.31 4.88
CA LEU A 173 -0.82 -11.20 5.11
C LEU A 173 -0.50 -12.67 4.75
N TYR A 174 0.16 -12.95 3.61
CA TYR A 174 0.55 -14.32 3.19
C TYR A 174 1.65 -14.98 4.01
N GLY A 175 2.65 -14.23 4.46
CA GLY A 175 3.85 -14.81 5.10
C GLY A 175 3.69 -15.06 6.59
N GLY A 176 3.26 -14.03 7.35
CA GLY A 176 3.23 -14.10 8.81
C GLY A 176 1.88 -14.61 9.35
N GLU A 177 0.80 -13.97 8.93
CA GLU A 177 -0.53 -14.24 9.47
C GLU A 177 -1.17 -15.48 8.84
N LEU A 178 -0.98 -15.73 7.54
CA LEU A 178 -1.58 -16.89 6.89
C LEU A 178 -0.92 -18.23 7.23
N LEU A 179 0.39 -18.30 7.46
CA LEU A 179 1.00 -19.52 8.02
C LEU A 179 0.46 -19.80 9.42
N ALA A 180 0.27 -18.76 10.22
CA ALA A 180 -0.37 -18.89 11.52
C ALA A 180 -1.84 -19.34 11.36
N VAL A 181 -2.60 -18.79 10.41
CA VAL A 181 -4.00 -19.18 10.13
C VAL A 181 -4.10 -20.58 9.55
N ASP A 182 -3.27 -21.01 8.60
CA ASP A 182 -3.29 -22.36 8.02
C ASP A 182 -2.85 -23.41 9.05
N ASN A 183 -1.81 -23.13 9.86
CA ASN A 183 -1.44 -23.97 10.99
C ASN A 183 -2.55 -24.01 12.05
N TRP A 184 -3.18 -22.88 12.34
CA TRP A 184 -4.27 -22.78 13.31
C TRP A 184 -5.56 -23.43 12.83
N LEU A 185 -5.93 -23.29 11.55
CA LEU A 185 -7.02 -24.02 10.89
C LEU A 185 -6.79 -25.54 10.98
N SER A 186 -5.54 -25.96 10.76
CA SER A 186 -5.12 -27.35 10.92
C SER A 186 -5.21 -27.83 12.38
N GLN A 187 -4.80 -26.99 13.35
CA GLN A 187 -4.89 -27.27 14.79
C GLN A 187 -6.33 -27.25 15.33
N LEU A 188 -7.21 -26.41 14.79
CA LEU A 188 -8.65 -26.38 15.10
C LEU A 188 -9.40 -27.61 14.57
N GLY A 189 -8.71 -28.54 13.90
CA GLY A 189 -9.31 -29.69 13.26
C GLY A 189 -10.22 -29.32 12.09
N VAL A 190 -10.09 -28.08 11.57
CA VAL A 190 -10.74 -27.64 10.32
C VAL A 190 -9.92 -28.22 9.16
N ARG A 191 -9.83 -29.55 9.09
CA ARG A 191 -9.80 -30.19 7.77
C ARG A 191 -11.09 -29.77 7.09
N GLN A 192 -11.05 -29.47 5.79
CA GLN A 192 -12.25 -29.50 4.95
C GLN A 192 -12.81 -30.92 4.96
N ARG A 193 -13.37 -31.35 6.08
CA ARG A 193 -14.14 -32.57 6.17
C ARG A 193 -15.50 -32.14 5.66
N GLN A 194 -15.71 -32.35 4.37
CA GLN A 194 -17.02 -32.24 3.74
C GLN A 194 -18.03 -32.87 4.70
N ARG A 195 -18.86 -32.03 5.32
CA ARG A 195 -19.96 -32.51 6.14
C ARG A 195 -20.94 -33.15 5.16
N ARG A 196 -21.05 -34.48 5.25
CA ARG A 196 -22.11 -35.25 4.58
C ARG A 196 -23.45 -34.73 5.10
N GLY A 197 -24.32 -34.27 4.22
CA GLY A 197 -25.58 -33.66 4.60
C GLY A 197 -26.58 -33.64 3.45
N GLN A 198 -27.87 -33.55 3.77
CA GLN A 198 -29.00 -33.54 2.84
C GLN A 198 -29.11 -32.20 2.09
N GLY A 199 -28.03 -31.73 1.47
CA GLY A 199 -28.03 -30.47 0.72
C GLY A 199 -28.85 -30.55 -0.57
N LEU A 200 -28.89 -29.45 -1.32
CA LEU A 200 -29.65 -29.32 -2.56
C LEU A 200 -28.79 -29.52 -3.83
N GLU A 201 -27.46 -29.36 -3.73
CA GLU A 201 -26.54 -29.50 -4.85
C GLU A 201 -26.07 -30.95 -5.00
N PHE A 202 -26.21 -31.51 -6.20
CA PHE A 202 -25.72 -32.85 -6.52
C PHE A 202 -24.19 -32.87 -6.46
N HIS A 203 -23.63 -33.69 -5.57
CA HIS A 203 -22.19 -33.85 -5.43
C HIS A 203 -21.69 -35.02 -6.28
N GLN A 204 -22.20 -36.23 -6.02
CA GLN A 204 -21.82 -37.44 -6.76
C GLN A 204 -22.89 -38.53 -6.66
N LEU A 205 -22.82 -39.50 -7.58
CA LEU A 205 -23.55 -40.77 -7.45
C LEU A 205 -22.72 -41.73 -6.60
N ARG A 206 -23.36 -42.39 -5.63
CA ARG A 206 -22.73 -43.44 -4.83
C ARG A 206 -23.68 -44.61 -4.64
N GLU A 207 -23.14 -45.76 -4.24
CA GLU A 207 -23.97 -46.89 -3.81
C GLU A 207 -24.85 -46.49 -2.61
N TYR A 208 -26.11 -46.91 -2.68
CA TYR A 208 -27.10 -46.80 -1.61
C TYR A 208 -26.63 -47.57 -0.38
N ARG A 209 -26.84 -46.99 0.80
CA ARG A 209 -26.57 -47.64 2.08
C ARG A 209 -27.84 -47.70 2.90
N GLU A 210 -27.95 -48.72 3.73
CA GLU A 210 -29.03 -48.83 4.70
C GLU A 210 -29.04 -47.58 5.60
N GLY A 211 -30.17 -46.89 5.64
CA GLY A 211 -30.33 -45.59 6.29
C GLY A 211 -30.47 -44.39 5.34
N ASP A 212 -30.13 -44.56 4.05
CA ASP A 212 -30.38 -43.54 3.03
C ASP A 212 -31.89 -43.46 2.70
N SER A 213 -32.39 -42.25 2.48
CA SER A 213 -33.79 -42.04 2.09
C SER A 213 -34.05 -42.59 0.69
N LEU A 214 -35.16 -43.31 0.52
CA LEU A 214 -35.58 -43.82 -0.80
C LEU A 214 -35.78 -42.70 -1.84
N ARG A 215 -36.04 -41.46 -1.40
CA ARG A 215 -36.15 -40.28 -2.28
C ARG A 215 -34.83 -39.87 -2.94
N GLN A 216 -33.69 -40.27 -2.36
CA GLN A 216 -32.37 -39.97 -2.88
C GLN A 216 -31.91 -40.96 -3.94
N ILE A 217 -32.65 -42.06 -4.17
CA ILE A 217 -32.30 -43.04 -5.20
C ILE A 217 -32.38 -42.39 -6.58
N ASP A 218 -31.32 -42.57 -7.36
CA ASP A 218 -31.33 -42.31 -8.78
C ASP A 218 -31.72 -43.59 -9.52
N TRP A 219 -32.99 -43.69 -9.87
CA TRP A 219 -33.54 -44.87 -10.55
C TRP A 219 -32.90 -45.11 -11.92
N LYS A 220 -32.41 -44.06 -12.59
CA LYS A 220 -31.79 -44.16 -13.91
C LYS A 220 -30.37 -44.71 -13.82
N ALA A 221 -29.60 -44.27 -12.83
CA ALA A 221 -28.27 -44.81 -12.54
C ALA A 221 -28.36 -46.24 -12.02
N THR A 222 -29.32 -46.51 -11.13
CA THR A 222 -29.61 -47.85 -10.59
C THR A 222 -29.93 -48.86 -11.69
N ALA A 223 -30.75 -48.47 -12.67
CA ALA A 223 -31.09 -49.34 -13.81
C ALA A 223 -29.87 -49.68 -14.70
N ARG A 224 -28.86 -48.80 -14.75
CA ARG A 224 -27.64 -49.01 -15.55
C ARG A 224 -26.61 -49.87 -14.81
N GLN A 225 -26.41 -49.62 -13.53
CA GLN A 225 -25.37 -50.30 -12.72
C GLN A 225 -25.86 -51.60 -12.08
N ARG A 226 -27.18 -51.87 -12.10
CA ARG A 226 -27.84 -53.04 -11.47
C ARG A 226 -27.61 -53.15 -9.96
N THR A 227 -27.10 -52.10 -9.34
CA THR A 227 -26.98 -51.91 -7.89
C THR A 227 -27.71 -50.63 -7.51
N PRO A 228 -28.37 -50.54 -6.32
CA PRO A 228 -29.06 -49.34 -5.91
C PRO A 228 -28.08 -48.16 -5.76
N ILE A 229 -28.30 -47.08 -6.51
CA ILE A 229 -27.46 -45.87 -6.52
C ILE A 229 -28.24 -44.70 -5.91
N ALA A 230 -27.62 -44.02 -4.96
CA ALA A 230 -28.13 -42.82 -4.33
C ALA A 230 -27.38 -41.57 -4.82
N ARG A 231 -28.12 -40.46 -4.99
CA ARG A 231 -27.57 -39.12 -5.17
C ARG A 231 -27.05 -38.62 -3.82
N GLU A 232 -25.75 -38.40 -3.74
CA GLU A 232 -25.14 -37.71 -2.62
C GLU A 232 -25.21 -36.21 -2.90
N TYR A 233 -25.80 -35.48 -1.96
CA TYR A 233 -25.90 -34.03 -2.03
C TYR A 233 -24.87 -33.42 -1.06
N GLN A 234 -24.32 -32.26 -1.41
CA GLN A 234 -23.46 -31.48 -0.53
C GLN A 234 -24.27 -30.32 0.07
N ASP A 235 -24.08 -30.05 1.36
CA ASP A 235 -24.71 -28.90 2.03
C ASP A 235 -24.05 -27.62 1.50
N GLU A 236 -24.73 -26.95 0.57
CA GLU A 236 -24.32 -25.67 0.01
C GLU A 236 -24.77 -24.57 0.99
N ARG A 237 -23.88 -24.15 1.89
CA ARG A 237 -24.08 -22.89 2.61
C ARG A 237 -23.32 -21.78 1.91
N ASP A 238 -23.90 -21.36 0.80
CA ASP A 238 -23.50 -20.19 0.02
C ASP A 238 -23.71 -18.90 0.79
N GLN A 239 -22.76 -18.62 1.67
CA GLN A 239 -22.78 -17.41 2.46
C GLN A 239 -22.23 -16.25 1.63
N GLN A 240 -22.82 -15.09 1.86
CA GLN A 240 -22.35 -13.84 1.33
C GLN A 240 -21.80 -13.02 2.47
N ILE A 241 -20.57 -12.52 2.30
CA ILE A 241 -19.94 -11.59 3.22
C ILE A 241 -19.86 -10.25 2.50
N VAL A 242 -20.39 -9.21 3.12
CA VAL A 242 -20.27 -7.83 2.64
C VAL A 242 -19.52 -7.03 3.69
N PHE A 243 -18.37 -6.49 3.32
CA PHE A 243 -17.70 -5.50 4.16
C PHE A 243 -18.35 -4.15 3.98
N MET A 244 -18.74 -3.49 5.08
CA MET A 244 -19.00 -2.06 5.13
C MET A 244 -17.78 -1.40 5.73
N LEU A 245 -16.91 -0.83 4.89
CA LEU A 245 -15.65 -0.22 5.32
C LEU A 245 -15.82 1.28 5.50
N ASP A 246 -15.55 1.76 6.70
CA ASP A 246 -15.49 3.18 7.03
C ASP A 246 -14.21 3.81 6.44
N CYS A 247 -14.36 4.88 5.67
CA CYS A 247 -13.25 5.72 5.18
C CYS A 247 -13.18 7.07 5.91
N GLY A 248 -13.94 7.27 6.98
CA GLY A 248 -14.11 8.57 7.63
C GLY A 248 -12.97 8.99 8.56
N ARG A 249 -13.18 10.13 9.21
CA ARG A 249 -12.17 10.78 10.08
C ARG A 249 -11.72 9.92 11.26
N SER A 250 -12.57 9.03 11.77
CA SER A 250 -12.29 8.11 12.87
C SER A 250 -11.20 7.08 12.50
N MET A 251 -11.06 6.78 11.22
CA MET A 251 -10.10 5.81 10.67
C MET A 251 -8.73 6.42 10.36
N ARG A 252 -8.54 7.72 10.66
CA ARG A 252 -7.29 8.47 10.45
C ARG A 252 -6.26 8.24 11.54
N SER A 253 -6.65 7.71 12.71
CA SER A 253 -5.72 7.33 13.78
C SER A 253 -4.62 6.43 13.19
N GLN A 254 -3.38 6.57 13.66
CA GLN A 254 -2.22 5.83 13.15
C GLN A 254 -1.57 5.04 14.28
N ASP A 255 -1.26 3.77 14.02
CA ASP A 255 -0.43 2.94 14.88
C ASP A 255 0.82 2.54 14.08
N GLY A 256 1.97 3.08 14.50
CA GLY A 256 3.20 2.99 13.72
C GLY A 256 3.10 3.78 12.41
N GLU A 257 3.36 3.12 11.27
CA GLU A 257 3.37 3.76 9.95
C GLU A 257 2.05 3.61 9.18
N LEU A 258 1.09 2.83 9.71
CA LEU A 258 -0.18 2.54 9.06
C LEU A 258 -1.31 3.24 9.79
N SER A 259 -2.29 3.73 9.02
CA SER A 259 -3.54 4.22 9.59
C SER A 259 -4.45 3.05 10.00
N HIS A 260 -5.41 3.32 10.88
CA HIS A 260 -6.49 2.38 11.21
C HIS A 260 -7.25 1.95 9.95
N PHE A 261 -7.43 2.85 8.97
CA PHE A 261 -7.98 2.51 7.66
C PHE A 261 -7.17 1.41 6.96
N ASP A 262 -5.84 1.51 6.96
CA ASP A 262 -4.97 0.52 6.32
C ASP A 262 -5.06 -0.84 7.02
N HIS A 263 -5.11 -0.84 8.35
CA HIS A 263 -5.32 -2.05 9.14
C HIS A 263 -6.68 -2.68 8.89
N ALA A 264 -7.74 -1.88 8.85
CA ALA A 264 -9.09 -2.32 8.52
C ALA A 264 -9.16 -2.93 7.12
N LEU A 265 -8.56 -2.28 6.13
CA LEU A 265 -8.52 -2.76 4.76
C LEU A 265 -7.76 -4.10 4.66
N ASN A 266 -6.61 -4.22 5.33
CA ASN A 266 -5.84 -5.46 5.41
C ASN A 266 -6.65 -6.59 6.07
N ALA A 267 -7.39 -6.30 7.14
CA ALA A 267 -8.24 -7.27 7.81
C ALA A 267 -9.42 -7.73 6.92
N CYS A 268 -10.08 -6.81 6.22
CA CYS A 268 -11.09 -7.12 5.21
C CYS A 268 -10.54 -8.02 4.11
N LEU A 269 -9.34 -7.71 3.61
CA LEU A 269 -8.65 -8.46 2.56
C LEU A 269 -8.25 -9.87 3.01
N LEU A 270 -7.77 -10.03 4.25
CA LEU A 270 -7.48 -11.33 4.84
C LEU A 270 -8.74 -12.19 4.97
N LEU A 271 -9.81 -11.63 5.56
CA LEU A 271 -11.07 -12.36 5.67
C LEU A 271 -11.66 -12.68 4.30
N SER A 272 -11.54 -11.78 3.33
CA SER A 272 -11.96 -12.01 1.93
C SER A 272 -11.27 -13.24 1.36
N TYR A 273 -9.96 -13.35 1.52
CA TYR A 273 -9.19 -14.50 1.04
C TYR A 273 -9.64 -15.81 1.68
N VAL A 274 -9.80 -15.83 3.01
CA VAL A 274 -10.25 -17.02 3.74
C VAL A 274 -11.66 -17.42 3.30
N ALA A 275 -12.60 -16.46 3.22
CA ALA A 275 -13.97 -16.72 2.84
C ALA A 275 -14.10 -17.25 1.40
N LEU A 276 -13.39 -16.64 0.45
CA LEU A 276 -13.36 -17.08 -0.95
C LEU A 276 -12.81 -18.51 -1.09
N ARG A 277 -11.77 -18.87 -0.32
CA ARG A 277 -11.25 -20.27 -0.27
C ARG A 277 -12.25 -21.25 0.34
N GLN A 278 -13.11 -20.78 1.22
CA GLN A 278 -14.18 -21.56 1.84
C GLN A 278 -15.46 -21.63 0.99
N GLY A 279 -15.42 -21.10 -0.24
CA GLY A 279 -16.53 -21.15 -1.21
C GLY A 279 -17.57 -20.04 -1.07
N ASP A 280 -17.36 -19.08 -0.17
CA ASP A 280 -18.31 -17.99 0.07
C ASP A 280 -18.12 -16.84 -0.92
N ALA A 281 -19.18 -16.04 -1.11
CA ALA A 281 -19.12 -14.85 -1.93
C ALA A 281 -18.70 -13.64 -1.09
N VAL A 282 -17.83 -12.78 -1.64
CA VAL A 282 -17.32 -11.61 -0.93
C VAL A 282 -17.57 -10.33 -1.72
N GLY A 283 -18.16 -9.34 -1.05
CA GLY A 283 -18.42 -8.00 -1.56
C GLY A 283 -17.92 -6.92 -0.60
N LEU A 284 -17.91 -5.69 -1.08
CA LEU A 284 -17.40 -4.51 -0.36
C LEU A 284 -18.33 -3.32 -0.63
N SER A 285 -18.58 -2.52 0.39
CA SER A 285 -19.21 -1.22 0.28
C SER A 285 -18.43 -0.25 1.16
N THR A 286 -17.98 0.88 0.62
CA THR A 286 -17.32 1.92 1.40
C THR A 286 -18.25 3.10 1.65
N PHE A 287 -18.04 3.81 2.76
CA PHE A 287 -18.76 5.03 3.12
C PHE A 287 -17.81 6.03 3.77
N ALA A 288 -18.28 7.27 3.96
CA ALA A 288 -17.42 8.39 4.37
C ALA A 288 -16.17 8.56 3.47
N SER A 289 -16.33 8.27 2.18
CA SER A 289 -15.32 8.41 1.14
C SER A 289 -15.70 9.50 0.15
N ASP A 290 -14.71 10.14 -0.49
CA ASP A 290 -14.95 11.05 -1.62
C ASP A 290 -15.49 10.31 -2.85
N GLN A 291 -15.05 9.06 -3.03
CA GLN A 291 -15.53 8.16 -4.07
C GLN A 291 -15.99 6.87 -3.38
N PRO A 292 -17.32 6.67 -3.18
CA PRO A 292 -17.83 5.45 -2.56
C PRO A 292 -17.76 4.28 -3.55
N HIS A 293 -17.16 3.17 -3.12
CA HIS A 293 -17.06 1.94 -3.91
C HIS A 293 -18.13 0.95 -3.45
N HIS A 294 -18.71 0.24 -4.41
CA HIS A 294 -19.59 -0.88 -4.14
C HIS A 294 -19.26 -2.04 -5.08
N LEU A 295 -18.92 -3.19 -4.50
CA LEU A 295 -18.71 -4.45 -5.18
C LEU A 295 -19.71 -5.47 -4.65
N ALA A 296 -20.53 -6.00 -5.56
CA ALA A 296 -21.47 -7.06 -5.23
C ALA A 296 -20.70 -8.33 -4.78
N PRO A 297 -21.27 -9.13 -3.85
CA PRO A 297 -20.66 -10.39 -3.46
C PRO A 297 -20.55 -11.37 -4.61
N VAL A 298 -19.31 -11.74 -4.95
CA VAL A 298 -19.00 -12.72 -5.99
C VAL A 298 -18.08 -13.80 -5.41
N LYS A 299 -18.26 -15.05 -5.88
CA LYS A 299 -17.43 -16.18 -5.49
C LYS A 299 -16.20 -16.31 -6.39
N GLY A 300 -15.26 -17.14 -5.93
CA GLY A 300 -14.21 -17.70 -6.77
C GLY A 300 -12.88 -16.95 -6.70
N PRO A 301 -11.80 -17.58 -7.18
CA PRO A 301 -10.43 -17.13 -6.94
C PRO A 301 -10.11 -15.78 -7.59
N GLY A 302 -10.79 -15.42 -8.68
CA GLY A 302 -10.59 -14.13 -9.36
C GLY A 302 -11.11 -12.93 -8.58
N GLN A 303 -12.04 -13.12 -7.64
CA GLN A 303 -12.68 -12.02 -6.92
C GLN A 303 -11.70 -11.24 -6.04
N LEU A 304 -10.67 -11.91 -5.49
CA LEU A 304 -9.67 -11.22 -4.68
C LEU A 304 -8.89 -10.17 -5.48
N LYS A 305 -8.58 -10.47 -6.75
CA LYS A 305 -7.92 -9.51 -7.65
C LYS A 305 -8.84 -8.33 -7.96
N VAL A 306 -10.14 -8.56 -8.10
CA VAL A 306 -11.14 -7.50 -8.30
C VAL A 306 -11.22 -6.61 -7.05
N LEU A 307 -11.30 -7.20 -5.86
CA LEU A 307 -11.27 -6.47 -4.59
C LEU A 307 -10.01 -5.62 -4.47
N LEU A 308 -8.82 -6.21 -4.68
CA LEU A 308 -7.54 -5.49 -4.62
C LEU A 308 -7.49 -4.29 -5.58
N ASN A 309 -7.96 -4.45 -6.81
CA ASN A 309 -8.02 -3.37 -7.79
C ASN A 309 -9.11 -2.33 -7.51
N ALA A 310 -10.07 -2.62 -6.65
CA ALA A 310 -11.09 -1.65 -6.25
C ALA A 310 -10.70 -0.87 -4.99
N VAL A 311 -9.67 -1.31 -4.25
CA VAL A 311 -9.25 -0.71 -2.98
C VAL A 311 -7.83 -0.14 -3.00
N TYR A 312 -7.08 -0.33 -4.09
CA TYR A 312 -5.68 0.11 -4.17
C TYR A 312 -5.52 1.64 -4.09
N ASP A 313 -6.54 2.41 -4.47
CA ASP A 313 -6.57 3.87 -4.42
C ASP A 313 -7.53 4.43 -3.36
N LEU A 314 -8.10 3.55 -2.53
CA LEU A 314 -8.88 3.99 -1.38
C LEU A 314 -7.98 4.51 -0.26
N ASP A 315 -8.43 5.61 0.34
CA ASP A 315 -7.80 6.27 1.48
C ASP A 315 -8.87 6.75 2.47
N ASN A 316 -8.42 7.11 3.67
CA ASN A 316 -9.25 7.80 4.66
C ASN A 316 -9.54 9.25 4.23
N THR A 317 -10.61 9.82 4.77
CA THR A 317 -11.07 11.17 4.48
C THR A 317 -11.31 11.94 5.78
N PRO A 318 -11.34 13.29 5.74
CA PRO A 318 -11.74 14.09 6.90
C PRO A 318 -13.26 14.06 7.17
N ARG A 319 -14.06 13.34 6.36
CA ARG A 319 -15.52 13.33 6.50
C ARG A 319 -15.95 12.53 7.73
N PRO A 320 -16.98 12.96 8.48
CA PRO A 320 -17.60 12.11 9.49
C PRO A 320 -18.30 10.91 8.84
N ALA A 321 -18.42 9.83 9.59
CA ALA A 321 -19.22 8.67 9.23
C ALA A 321 -20.72 9.01 9.37
N ASP A 322 -21.51 8.70 8.33
CA ASP A 322 -22.97 8.72 8.38
C ASP A 322 -23.45 7.27 8.22
N TYR A 323 -23.72 6.63 9.36
CA TYR A 323 -24.04 5.20 9.39
C TYR A 323 -25.44 4.95 8.83
N GLN A 324 -26.38 5.89 9.02
CA GLN A 324 -27.74 5.77 8.51
C GLN A 324 -27.79 5.81 6.98
N ALA A 325 -27.06 6.74 6.37
CA ALA A 325 -26.91 6.82 4.92
C ALA A 325 -26.19 5.57 4.37
N ALA A 326 -25.10 5.14 5.01
CA ALA A 326 -24.34 3.96 4.61
C ALA A 326 -25.23 2.69 4.60
N VAL A 327 -25.99 2.46 5.67
CA VAL A 327 -26.94 1.34 5.77
C VAL A 327 -28.05 1.47 4.74
N SER A 328 -28.60 2.67 4.52
CA SER A 328 -29.64 2.91 3.51
C SER A 328 -29.15 2.56 2.10
N HIS A 329 -27.93 2.98 1.75
CA HIS A 329 -27.31 2.66 0.47
C HIS A 329 -27.04 1.18 0.30
N LEU A 330 -26.59 0.49 1.36
CA LEU A 330 -26.37 -0.96 1.31
C LEU A 330 -27.69 -1.70 1.11
N LEU A 331 -28.71 -1.43 1.94
CA LEU A 331 -30.02 -2.07 1.87
C LEU A 331 -30.74 -1.81 0.54
N ALA A 332 -30.46 -0.69 -0.12
CA ALA A 332 -30.99 -0.40 -1.45
C ALA A 332 -30.41 -1.34 -2.52
N ARG A 333 -29.11 -1.63 -2.46
CA ARG A 333 -28.38 -2.41 -3.48
C ARG A 333 -28.33 -3.91 -3.18
N HIS A 334 -28.32 -4.29 -1.91
CA HIS A 334 -28.09 -5.65 -1.47
C HIS A 334 -29.31 -6.21 -0.74
N LYS A 335 -30.08 -7.07 -1.43
CA LYS A 335 -31.33 -7.65 -0.92
C LYS A 335 -31.20 -9.05 -0.36
N ARG A 336 -30.14 -9.78 -0.73
CA ARG A 336 -29.91 -11.15 -0.26
C ARG A 336 -29.33 -11.10 1.15
N ARG A 337 -29.81 -11.98 2.03
CA ARG A 337 -29.30 -12.11 3.38
C ARG A 337 -27.81 -12.46 3.33
N SER A 338 -27.02 -11.71 4.10
CA SER A 338 -25.56 -11.81 4.14
C SER A 338 -25.05 -11.56 5.55
N LEU A 339 -23.81 -11.96 5.79
CA LEU A 339 -23.02 -11.42 6.89
C LEU A 339 -22.50 -10.05 6.45
N VAL A 340 -22.95 -9.00 7.10
CA VAL A 340 -22.40 -7.67 6.92
C VAL A 340 -21.40 -7.41 8.05
N VAL A 341 -20.14 -7.17 7.67
CA VAL A 341 -19.07 -6.82 8.61
C VAL A 341 -18.84 -5.31 8.50
N LEU A 342 -19.33 -4.56 9.47
CA LEU A 342 -19.09 -3.11 9.57
C LEU A 342 -17.73 -2.89 10.24
N VAL A 343 -16.75 -2.39 9.49
CA VAL A 343 -15.39 -2.15 9.98
C VAL A 343 -15.18 -0.65 10.16
N THR A 344 -14.99 -0.22 11.41
CA THR A 344 -14.89 1.19 11.79
C THR A 344 -14.05 1.34 13.07
N ASN A 345 -13.83 2.56 13.52
CA ASN A 345 -13.29 2.91 14.83
C ASN A 345 -14.38 3.63 15.62
N LEU A 346 -15.03 2.91 16.52
CA LEU A 346 -16.17 3.42 17.28
C LEU A 346 -15.77 4.57 18.20
N ARG A 347 -16.52 5.66 18.20
CA ARG A 347 -16.35 6.79 19.13
C ARG A 347 -17.66 7.10 19.83
N ASP A 348 -17.57 7.73 20.99
CA ASP A 348 -18.73 8.08 21.84
C ASP A 348 -19.78 8.92 21.09
N GLU A 349 -19.32 9.81 20.20
CA GLU A 349 -20.19 10.66 19.37
C GLU A 349 -21.15 9.88 18.43
N ASP A 350 -20.91 8.58 18.20
CA ASP A 350 -21.59 7.78 17.19
C ASP A 350 -22.73 6.89 17.76
N ASP A 351 -22.93 6.85 19.08
CA ASP A 351 -23.68 5.77 19.77
C ASP A 351 -25.12 5.55 19.26
N GLU A 352 -25.98 6.58 19.37
CA GLU A 352 -27.41 6.45 19.00
C GLU A 352 -27.62 6.22 17.50
N GLU A 353 -26.85 6.94 16.67
CA GLU A 353 -26.98 6.85 15.21
C GLU A 353 -26.56 5.46 14.72
N LEU A 354 -25.42 4.97 15.20
CA LEU A 354 -24.90 3.65 14.88
C LEU A 354 -25.86 2.55 15.35
N LEU A 355 -26.33 2.61 16.59
CA LEU A 355 -27.24 1.59 17.12
C LEU A 355 -28.52 1.51 16.28
N GLY A 356 -29.11 2.64 15.91
CA GLY A 356 -30.26 2.70 15.02
C GLY A 356 -29.96 2.10 13.63
N ALA A 357 -28.81 2.46 13.05
CA ALA A 357 -28.38 2.00 11.73
C ALA A 357 -28.14 0.48 11.73
N VAL A 358 -27.42 -0.05 12.72
CA VAL A 358 -27.12 -1.48 12.84
C VAL A 358 -28.38 -2.29 13.14
N LYS A 359 -29.29 -1.80 13.99
CA LYS A 359 -30.59 -2.46 14.22
C LYS A 359 -31.38 -2.60 12.91
N ARG A 360 -31.46 -1.53 12.12
CA ARG A 360 -32.14 -1.54 10.82
C ARG A 360 -31.47 -2.51 9.85
N LEU A 361 -30.14 -2.53 9.79
CA LEU A 361 -29.37 -3.46 8.99
C LEU A 361 -29.61 -4.93 9.43
N GLY A 362 -29.69 -5.14 10.74
CA GLY A 362 -29.95 -6.42 11.41
C GLY A 362 -31.31 -7.06 11.07
N GLN A 363 -32.27 -6.29 10.56
CA GLN A 363 -33.58 -6.80 10.13
C GLN A 363 -33.46 -7.71 8.90
N GLN A 364 -32.47 -7.47 8.03
CA GLN A 364 -32.27 -8.23 6.78
C GLN A 364 -30.98 -9.05 6.77
N HIS A 365 -29.94 -8.54 7.43
CA HIS A 365 -28.61 -9.12 7.42
C HIS A 365 -28.18 -9.52 8.82
N ARG A 366 -27.24 -10.46 8.92
CA ARG A 366 -26.51 -10.65 10.16
C ARG A 366 -25.41 -9.61 10.21
N VAL A 367 -25.32 -8.84 11.28
CA VAL A 367 -24.31 -7.78 11.40
C VAL A 367 -23.23 -8.19 12.39
N LEU A 368 -21.98 -7.91 12.04
CA LEU A 368 -20.83 -7.90 12.94
C LEU A 368 -20.22 -6.51 12.90
N VAL A 369 -20.12 -5.85 14.05
CA VAL A 369 -19.39 -4.59 14.16
C VAL A 369 -17.96 -4.92 14.56
N ALA A 370 -16.99 -4.57 13.72
CA ALA A 370 -15.58 -4.74 13.97
C ALA A 370 -14.98 -3.35 14.27
N SER A 371 -14.72 -3.11 15.55
CA SER A 371 -14.21 -1.84 16.05
C SER A 371 -12.72 -1.92 16.28
N LEU A 372 -11.95 -1.03 15.64
CA LEU A 372 -10.55 -0.82 16.00
C LEU A 372 -10.45 -0.01 17.30
N ARG A 373 -9.39 -0.27 18.06
CA ARG A 373 -8.98 0.51 19.24
C ARG A 373 -7.49 0.81 19.12
N GLU A 374 -7.12 2.06 19.37
CA GLU A 374 -5.73 2.56 19.32
C GLU A 374 -4.84 1.84 20.36
N ASP A 375 -3.60 1.50 19.97
CA ASP A 375 -2.66 0.81 20.87
C ASP A 375 -2.14 1.74 21.98
N THR A 376 -1.97 3.03 21.66
CA THR A 376 -1.50 4.07 22.59
C THR A 376 -2.37 4.19 23.86
N LEU A 377 -3.65 3.84 23.80
CA LEU A 377 -4.54 3.91 24.97
C LEU A 377 -4.13 2.92 26.07
N ASP A 378 -3.61 1.74 25.69
CA ASP A 378 -3.12 0.76 26.66
C ASP A 378 -1.81 1.20 27.30
N GLU A 379 -0.92 1.86 26.52
CA GLU A 379 0.34 2.42 27.01
C GLU A 379 0.09 3.56 28.01
N LEU A 380 -0.82 4.48 27.67
CA LEU A 380 -1.20 5.60 28.55
C LEU A 380 -1.81 5.09 29.87
N ARG A 381 -2.63 4.02 29.81
CA ARG A 381 -3.24 3.43 31.01
C ARG A 381 -2.22 2.76 31.94
N GLN A 382 -1.09 2.27 31.41
CA GLN A 382 -0.05 1.60 32.18
C GLN A 382 1.08 2.54 32.62
N SER A 383 1.14 3.75 32.05
CA SER A 383 2.18 4.72 32.34
C SER A 383 2.06 5.29 33.76
N PRO A 384 3.17 5.47 34.50
CA PRO A 384 3.12 6.09 35.82
C PRO A 384 2.70 7.55 35.71
N VAL A 385 1.86 8.00 36.65
CA VAL A 385 1.38 9.38 36.72
C VAL A 385 2.14 10.14 37.81
N GLN A 386 2.91 11.15 37.42
CA GLN A 386 3.74 11.97 38.30
C GLN A 386 3.41 13.46 38.21
N THR A 387 2.86 13.90 37.07
CA THR A 387 2.52 15.31 36.82
C THR A 387 1.03 15.53 36.59
N LEU A 388 0.55 16.76 36.78
CA LEU A 388 -0.86 17.10 36.49
C LEU A 388 -1.24 16.84 35.01
N PRO A 389 -0.42 17.21 33.99
CA PRO A 389 -0.70 16.84 32.61
C PRO A 389 -0.84 15.33 32.39
N GLU A 390 0.02 14.51 33.00
CA GLU A 390 -0.10 13.05 32.95
C GLU A 390 -1.40 12.56 33.60
N ALA A 391 -1.80 13.16 34.74
CA ALA A 391 -3.05 12.82 35.40
C ALA A 391 -4.27 13.16 34.53
N LEU A 392 -4.27 14.30 33.85
CA LEU A 392 -5.33 14.69 32.92
C LEU A 392 -5.40 13.73 31.72
N MET A 393 -4.26 13.36 31.14
CA MET A 393 -4.19 12.40 30.04
C MET A 393 -4.69 11.01 30.48
N TYR A 394 -4.29 10.56 31.66
CA TYR A 394 -4.75 9.30 32.24
C TYR A 394 -6.27 9.31 32.46
N CYS A 395 -6.81 10.33 33.14
CA CYS A 395 -8.24 10.45 33.39
C CYS A 395 -9.05 10.48 32.08
N GLY A 396 -8.61 11.26 31.08
CA GLY A 396 -9.26 11.30 29.77
C GLY A 396 -9.19 9.96 29.03
N THR A 397 -8.08 9.22 29.17
CA THR A 397 -7.94 7.87 28.60
C THR A 397 -8.92 6.88 29.25
N VAL A 398 -9.04 6.92 30.58
CA VAL A 398 -9.97 6.06 31.33
C VAL A 398 -11.42 6.39 30.97
N ASP A 399 -11.78 7.67 30.91
CA ASP A 399 -13.11 8.13 30.52
C ASP A 399 -13.48 7.66 29.11
N TYR A 400 -12.56 7.85 28.15
CA TYR A 400 -12.72 7.37 26.78
C TYR A 400 -12.90 5.84 26.69
N LEU A 401 -12.10 5.06 27.42
CA LEU A 401 -12.22 3.61 27.43
C LEU A 401 -13.54 3.14 28.07
N ASN A 402 -14.03 3.84 29.10
CA ASN A 402 -15.31 3.54 29.73
C ASN A 402 -16.48 3.81 28.78
N ALA A 403 -16.50 4.96 28.10
CA ALA A 403 -17.53 5.30 27.12
C ALA A 403 -17.58 4.25 25.98
N ARG A 404 -16.42 3.79 25.50
CA ARG A 404 -16.35 2.70 24.52
C ARG A 404 -16.89 1.38 25.04
N ALA A 405 -16.57 1.02 26.29
CA ALA A 405 -17.07 -0.20 26.91
C ALA A 405 -18.61 -0.15 27.06
N GLU A 406 -19.16 1.00 27.45
CA GLU A 406 -20.61 1.21 27.52
C GLU A 406 -21.28 1.05 26.15
N LEU A 407 -20.72 1.64 25.10
CA LEU A 407 -21.20 1.45 23.72
C LEU A 407 -21.18 -0.03 23.30
N HIS A 408 -20.11 -0.76 23.64
CA HIS A 408 -20.02 -2.20 23.37
C HIS A 408 -21.12 -2.98 24.11
N GLU A 409 -21.32 -2.71 25.39
CA GLU A 409 -22.37 -3.34 26.20
C GLU A 409 -23.76 -3.05 25.64
N ARG A 410 -24.02 -1.80 25.23
CA ARG A 410 -25.28 -1.39 24.60
C ARG A 410 -25.54 -2.13 23.29
N LEU A 411 -24.54 -2.23 22.40
CA LEU A 411 -24.66 -2.99 21.15
C LEU A 411 -24.93 -4.47 21.43
N SER A 412 -24.20 -5.07 22.37
CA SER A 412 -24.35 -6.47 22.79
C SER A 412 -25.73 -6.74 23.40
N ALA A 413 -26.23 -5.84 24.25
CA ALA A 413 -27.58 -5.92 24.84
C ALA A 413 -28.69 -5.93 23.78
N HIS A 414 -28.44 -5.31 22.62
CA HIS A 414 -29.35 -5.34 21.47
C HIS A 414 -29.07 -6.49 20.49
N GLY A 415 -28.27 -7.48 20.89
CA GLY A 415 -27.97 -8.67 20.10
C GLY A 415 -27.01 -8.42 18.93
N VAL A 416 -26.33 -7.27 18.90
CA VAL A 416 -25.33 -6.95 17.88
C VAL A 416 -23.96 -7.45 18.37
N PRO A 417 -23.37 -8.47 17.73
CA PRO A 417 -22.04 -8.92 18.08
C PRO A 417 -21.01 -7.84 17.69
N VAL A 418 -20.13 -7.52 18.63
CA VAL A 418 -19.02 -6.59 18.43
C VAL A 418 -17.70 -7.34 18.60
N LEU A 419 -16.79 -7.14 17.66
CA LEU A 419 -15.38 -7.52 17.76
C LEU A 419 -14.58 -6.24 17.98
N GLU A 420 -14.11 -6.02 19.20
CA GLU A 420 -13.12 -4.99 19.49
C GLU A 420 -11.72 -5.61 19.42
N ALA A 421 -10.82 -4.99 18.67
CA ALA A 421 -9.47 -5.50 18.49
C ALA A 421 -8.48 -4.36 18.23
N ARG A 422 -7.21 -4.62 18.59
CA ARG A 422 -6.09 -3.77 18.16
C ARG A 422 -5.86 -3.91 16.65
N PRO A 423 -5.22 -2.93 16.00
CA PRO A 423 -5.05 -2.94 14.54
C PRO A 423 -4.33 -4.19 14.01
N ALA A 424 -3.37 -4.72 14.77
CA ALA A 424 -2.64 -5.95 14.43
C ALA A 424 -3.48 -7.24 14.64
N GLU A 425 -4.50 -7.20 15.48
CA GLU A 425 -5.30 -8.37 15.87
C GLU A 425 -6.60 -8.50 15.06
N LEU A 426 -7.06 -7.40 14.47
CA LEU A 426 -8.35 -7.31 13.78
C LEU A 426 -8.53 -8.39 12.70
N GLY A 427 -7.51 -8.62 11.87
CA GLY A 427 -7.55 -9.63 10.81
C GLY A 427 -7.79 -11.03 11.35
N ALA A 428 -6.97 -11.47 12.30
CA ALA A 428 -7.10 -12.78 12.94
C ALA A 428 -8.42 -12.91 13.71
N GLY A 429 -8.85 -11.85 14.41
CA GLY A 429 -10.12 -11.80 15.13
C GLY A 429 -11.34 -11.97 14.21
N LEU A 430 -11.35 -11.29 13.06
CA LEU A 430 -12.41 -11.41 12.06
C LEU A 430 -12.49 -12.82 11.47
N VAL A 431 -11.35 -13.37 11.07
CA VAL A 431 -11.26 -14.75 10.56
C VAL A 431 -11.79 -15.75 11.60
N THR A 432 -11.40 -15.57 12.87
CA THR A 432 -11.84 -16.42 13.97
C THR A 432 -13.35 -16.37 14.17
N ARG A 433 -13.93 -15.17 14.23
CA ARG A 433 -15.38 -14.99 14.38
C ARG A 433 -16.13 -15.61 13.22
N TYR A 434 -15.71 -15.34 11.99
CA TYR A 434 -16.32 -15.91 10.79
C TYR A 434 -16.32 -17.44 10.81
N LEU A 435 -15.17 -18.08 11.04
CA LEU A 435 -15.06 -19.54 11.07
C LEU A 435 -15.90 -20.16 12.18
N SER A 436 -15.95 -19.52 13.36
CA SER A 436 -16.77 -19.98 14.48
C SER A 436 -18.25 -20.03 14.13
N TRP A 437 -18.77 -18.99 13.46
CA TRP A 437 -20.15 -18.95 13.01
C TRP A 437 -20.43 -19.91 11.87
N LYS A 438 -19.45 -20.12 10.97
CA LYS A 438 -19.59 -21.08 9.88
C LYS A 438 -19.67 -22.50 10.41
N LYS A 439 -18.87 -22.84 11.43
CA LYS A 439 -18.90 -24.15 12.11
C LYS A 439 -20.20 -24.39 12.87
N ALA A 440 -20.70 -23.37 13.56
CA ALA A 440 -21.95 -23.42 14.31
C ALA A 440 -23.20 -23.34 13.42
N GLY A 441 -23.05 -23.07 12.12
CA GLY A 441 -24.17 -23.00 11.18
C GLY A 441 -25.13 -21.85 11.50
N VAL A 442 -24.60 -20.74 12.03
CA VAL A 442 -25.41 -19.57 12.45
C VAL A 442 -25.69 -18.60 11.30
N PHE A 443 -25.35 -19.00 10.09
CA PHE A 443 -25.60 -18.30 8.84
C PHE A 443 -26.68 -19.00 8.03
#